data_AF-A0A135V4R4-F1
#
_entry.id   AF-A0A135V4R4-F1
#
_cell.length_a   1.000
_cell.length_b   1.000
_cell.length_c   1.000
_cell.angle_alpha   90.00
_cell.angle_beta   90.00
_cell.angle_gamma   90.00
#
_symmetry.space_group_name_H-M   'P 1'
#
loop_
_entity.id
_entity.type
_entity.pdbx_description
1 polymer ?
#
loop_
_entity_poly.entity_id
_entity_poly.type
_entity_poly.pdbx_seq_one_letter_code
_entity_poly.pdbx_strand_id
1 'polypeptide(L)'
;MCLGLNYAQYAIESSLPVCAFPIIFTKPPDALAGPHDPIIVHHDAQDKLDYEVELCVIIARDVKNATLSNAMEHVLGYAAGNDVTARNFQFPGASGGQYSYCKSFDGFAPIGPAIWSPNVVPNPHALRLRTKVNDTDGDIRHDLVSGAGYRASLAEDDAGEGL
;
A
#
# COMPACT_ATOMS: atom_id res chain seq x y z
N MET A 1 -7.93 -3.38 -2.51
CA MET A 1 -7.23 -4.28 -1.55
C MET A 1 -5.88 -3.66 -1.27
N CYS A 2 -5.46 -3.64 -0.01
CA CYS A 2 -4.23 -3.01 0.43
C CYS A 2 -3.38 -4.01 1.24
N LEU A 3 -2.06 -3.85 1.18
CA LEU A 3 -1.11 -4.65 1.94
C LEU A 3 -0.45 -3.77 3.02
N GLY A 4 -0.57 -4.17 4.29
CA GLY A 4 0.12 -3.52 5.40
C GLY A 4 1.48 -4.14 5.67
N LEU A 5 2.41 -3.32 6.21
CA LEU A 5 3.76 -3.74 6.63
C LEU A 5 4.59 -4.44 5.54
N ASN A 6 4.39 -4.03 4.28
CA ASN A 6 5.00 -4.66 3.12
C ASN A 6 6.33 -4.03 2.68
N TYR A 7 6.97 -3.23 3.55
CA TYR A 7 8.31 -2.67 3.36
C TYR A 7 9.15 -2.97 4.59
N ALA A 8 10.30 -3.62 4.42
CA ALA A 8 11.16 -4.05 5.53
C ALA A 8 11.61 -2.85 6.40
N GLN A 9 11.87 -1.71 5.75
CA GLN A 9 12.23 -0.47 6.43
C GLN A 9 11.08 0.05 7.31
N TYR A 10 9.84 -0.01 6.83
CA TYR A 10 8.66 0.40 7.59
C TYR A 10 8.34 -0.55 8.76
N ALA A 11 8.60 -1.86 8.59
CA ALA A 11 8.45 -2.83 9.67
C ALA A 11 9.45 -2.56 10.83
N ILE A 12 10.68 -2.16 10.50
CA ILE A 12 11.70 -1.76 11.48
C ILE A 12 11.26 -0.48 12.20
N GLU A 13 10.76 0.52 11.47
CA GLU A 13 10.33 1.81 12.03
C GLU A 13 9.09 1.71 12.92
N SER A 14 8.17 0.79 12.61
CA SER A 14 6.89 0.67 13.32
C SER A 14 6.98 -0.13 14.63
N SER A 15 8.11 -0.81 14.91
CA SER A 15 8.27 -1.75 16.04
C SER A 15 7.16 -2.82 16.12
N LEU A 16 6.47 -3.08 15.00
CA LEU A 16 5.39 -4.04 14.93
C LEU A 16 5.95 -5.44 14.62
N PRO A 17 5.41 -6.50 15.23
CA PRO A 17 5.81 -7.85 14.91
C PRO A 17 5.52 -8.14 13.43
N VAL A 18 6.55 -8.54 12.69
CA VAL A 18 6.40 -8.95 11.30
C VAL A 18 5.56 -10.22 11.27
N CYS A 19 4.40 -10.17 10.62
CA CYS A 19 3.54 -11.33 10.46
C CYS A 19 4.10 -12.25 9.36
N ALA A 20 3.95 -13.57 9.54
CA ALA A 20 4.33 -14.56 8.51
C ALA A 20 3.49 -14.44 7.23
N PHE A 21 2.30 -13.84 7.34
CA PHE A 21 1.38 -13.59 6.23
C PHE A 21 1.12 -12.09 6.09
N PRO A 22 0.86 -11.58 4.88
CA PRO A 22 0.62 -10.16 4.67
C PRO A 22 -0.65 -9.70 5.41
N ILE A 23 -0.57 -8.52 6.02
CA ILE A 23 -1.77 -7.85 6.56
C ILE A 23 -2.58 -7.35 5.37
N ILE A 24 -3.81 -7.84 5.24
CA ILE A 24 -4.73 -7.43 4.17
C ILE A 24 -5.89 -6.64 4.77
N PHE A 25 -6.21 -5.51 4.14
CA PHE A 25 -7.39 -4.73 4.42
C PHE A 25 -7.96 -4.11 3.13
N THR A 26 -9.11 -3.49 3.24
CA THR A 26 -9.78 -2.85 2.10
C THR A 26 -10.10 -1.39 2.40
N LYS A 27 -10.23 -0.63 1.32
CA LYS A 27 -10.83 0.70 1.29
C LYS A 27 -12.08 0.57 0.41
N PRO A 28 -13.21 1.17 0.77
CA PRO A 28 -14.39 1.18 -0.08
C PRO A 28 -14.13 1.99 -1.35
N PRO A 29 -14.91 1.79 -2.42
CA PRO A 29 -14.81 2.60 -3.64
C PRO A 29 -14.94 4.11 -3.38
N ASP A 30 -15.74 4.52 -2.39
CA ASP A 30 -15.93 5.93 -2.03
C ASP A 30 -14.68 6.61 -1.45
N ALA A 31 -13.68 5.83 -1.01
CA ALA A 31 -12.39 6.38 -0.60
C ALA A 31 -11.53 6.81 -1.81
N LEU A 32 -11.88 6.39 -3.03
CA LEU A 32 -11.12 6.71 -4.24
C LEU A 32 -11.15 8.22 -4.52
N ALA A 33 -9.99 8.77 -4.87
CA ALA A 33 -9.85 10.14 -5.34
C ALA A 33 -8.94 10.20 -6.58
N GLY A 34 -9.09 11.26 -7.37
CA GLY A 34 -8.17 11.59 -8.44
C GLY A 34 -6.81 12.08 -7.92
N PRO A 35 -5.77 12.10 -8.79
CA PRO A 35 -4.40 12.51 -8.43
C PRO A 35 -4.27 13.99 -8.02
N HIS A 36 -5.28 14.80 -8.33
CA HIS A 36 -5.30 16.25 -8.07
C HIS A 36 -6.54 16.68 -7.27
N ASP A 37 -7.35 15.71 -6.82
CA ASP A 37 -8.52 16.02 -6.01
C ASP A 37 -8.07 16.42 -4.60
N PRO A 38 -8.73 17.40 -3.98
CA PRO A 38 -8.42 17.76 -2.61
C PRO A 38 -8.86 16.64 -1.65
N ILE A 39 -8.04 16.34 -0.66
CA ILE A 39 -8.41 15.44 0.43
C ILE A 39 -9.06 16.27 1.54
N ILE A 40 -10.39 16.20 1.66
CA ILE A 40 -11.13 16.89 2.71
C ILE A 40 -11.07 16.05 3.99
N VAL A 41 -10.25 16.50 4.94
CA VAL A 41 -9.95 15.72 6.14
C VAL A 41 -11.04 15.94 7.20
N HIS A 42 -11.75 14.87 7.53
CA HIS A 42 -12.73 14.87 8.63
C HIS A 42 -12.07 15.33 9.94
N HIS A 43 -12.78 16.12 10.74
CA HIS A 43 -12.22 16.75 11.95
C HIS A 43 -11.52 15.75 12.89
N ASP A 44 -12.11 14.56 13.07
CA ASP A 44 -11.52 13.50 13.89
C ASP A 44 -10.22 12.91 13.35
N ALA A 45 -9.92 13.07 12.05
CA ALA A 45 -8.72 12.55 11.41
C ALA A 45 -7.57 13.57 11.34
N GLN A 46 -7.83 14.86 11.63
CA GLN A 46 -6.87 15.95 11.36
C GLN A 46 -5.61 15.89 12.23
N ASP A 47 -5.71 15.53 13.51
CA ASP A 47 -4.59 15.59 14.46
C ASP A 47 -3.48 14.57 14.16
N LYS A 48 -3.80 13.48 13.48
CA LYS A 48 -2.90 12.35 13.22
C LYS A 48 -3.01 11.85 11.78
N LEU A 49 -3.27 12.76 10.85
CA LEU A 49 -3.30 12.45 9.43
C LEU A 49 -1.89 12.10 8.94
N ASP A 50 -1.81 11.08 8.11
CA ASP A 50 -0.56 10.59 7.54
C ASP A 50 -0.73 10.20 6.08
N TYR A 51 0.37 10.28 5.34
CA TYR A 51 0.49 9.91 3.92
C TYR A 51 1.31 8.63 3.81
N GLU A 52 1.05 7.79 2.82
CA GLU A 52 1.80 6.56 2.56
C GLU A 52 1.91 6.39 1.05
N VAL A 53 3.10 6.58 0.47
CA VAL A 53 3.27 6.36 -0.97
C VAL A 53 3.23 4.87 -1.27
N GLU A 54 2.36 4.49 -2.20
CA GLU A 54 2.16 3.09 -2.56
C GLU A 54 2.23 2.88 -4.07
N LEU A 55 2.68 1.68 -4.46
CA LEU A 55 2.56 1.19 -5.83
C LEU A 55 1.20 0.49 -5.96
N CYS A 56 0.28 1.09 -6.70
CA CYS A 56 -0.99 0.46 -7.03
C CYS A 56 -0.80 -0.50 -8.21
N VAL A 57 -1.19 -1.76 -8.03
CA VAL A 57 -1.24 -2.77 -9.10
C VAL A 57 -2.67 -2.86 -9.61
N ILE A 58 -2.88 -2.58 -10.91
CA ILE A 58 -4.19 -2.61 -11.54
C ILE A 58 -4.39 -3.96 -12.22
N ILE A 59 -5.44 -4.68 -11.83
CA ILE A 59 -5.74 -6.02 -12.34
C ILE A 59 -6.69 -5.91 -13.54
N ALA A 60 -6.33 -6.54 -14.66
CA ALA A 60 -7.06 -6.44 -15.94
C ALA A 60 -8.25 -7.41 -16.04
N ARG A 61 -8.15 -8.55 -15.34
CA ARG A 61 -9.06 -9.69 -15.46
C ARG A 61 -9.10 -10.46 -14.16
N ASP A 62 -10.21 -11.15 -13.92
CA ASP A 62 -10.36 -12.02 -12.77
C ASP A 62 -9.19 -12.99 -12.64
N VAL A 63 -8.73 -13.19 -11.41
CA VAL A 63 -7.60 -14.04 -11.08
C VAL A 63 -7.90 -14.79 -9.79
N LYS A 64 -7.64 -16.10 -9.81
CA LYS A 64 -7.78 -16.98 -8.65
C LYS A 64 -6.69 -18.04 -8.73
N ASN A 65 -5.98 -18.27 -7.63
CA ASN A 65 -4.92 -19.28 -7.52
C ASN A 65 -3.83 -19.15 -8.61
N ALA A 66 -3.44 -17.92 -8.94
CA ALA A 66 -2.30 -17.67 -9.83
C ALA A 66 -1.00 -18.19 -9.21
N THR A 67 -0.08 -18.64 -10.06
CA THR A 67 1.29 -19.00 -9.67
C THR A 67 2.19 -17.78 -9.80
N LEU A 68 3.36 -17.81 -9.17
CA LEU A 68 4.37 -16.75 -9.33
C LEU A 68 4.73 -16.54 -10.81
N SER A 69 4.74 -17.61 -11.60
CA SER A 69 5.10 -17.57 -13.03
C SER A 69 4.06 -16.90 -13.92
N ASN A 70 2.77 -16.93 -13.57
CA ASN A 70 1.69 -16.38 -14.41
C ASN A 70 1.00 -15.15 -13.81
N ALA A 71 1.26 -14.80 -12.55
CA ALA A 71 0.61 -13.68 -11.86
C ALA A 71 0.67 -12.36 -12.65
N MET A 72 1.81 -12.09 -13.28
CA MET A 72 2.02 -10.85 -14.05
C MET A 72 1.16 -10.76 -15.32
N GLU A 73 0.67 -11.87 -15.85
CA GLU A 73 -0.22 -11.88 -17.02
C GLU A 73 -1.61 -11.29 -16.73
N HIS A 74 -1.97 -11.14 -15.46
CA HIS A 74 -3.24 -10.56 -15.01
C HIS A 74 -3.15 -9.05 -14.75
N VAL A 75 -1.96 -8.45 -14.80
CA VAL A 75 -1.72 -7.04 -14.49
C VAL A 75 -1.96 -6.17 -15.73
N LEU A 76 -2.88 -5.21 -15.61
CA LEU A 76 -3.09 -4.16 -16.62
C LEU A 76 -1.93 -3.16 -16.63
N GLY A 77 -1.47 -2.79 -15.44
CA GLY A 77 -0.41 -1.82 -15.24
C GLY A 77 -0.33 -1.34 -13.80
N TYR A 78 0.39 -0.24 -13.61
CA TYR A 78 0.70 0.31 -12.30
C TYR A 78 0.36 1.79 -12.21
N ALA A 79 0.01 2.26 -11.03
CA ALA A 79 -0.17 3.68 -10.74
C ALA A 79 0.51 4.03 -9.40
N ALA A 80 0.79 5.32 -9.19
CA ALA A 80 1.12 5.79 -7.84
C ALA A 80 -0.18 5.95 -7.06
N GLY A 81 -0.13 5.64 -5.77
CA GLY A 81 -1.22 5.86 -4.83
C GLY A 81 -0.74 6.48 -3.53
N ASN A 82 -1.67 7.05 -2.78
CA ASN A 82 -1.46 7.45 -1.39
C ASN A 82 -2.42 6.69 -0.49
N ASP A 83 -1.92 5.86 0.43
CA ASP A 83 -2.75 5.17 1.42
C ASP A 83 -2.96 6.08 2.65
N VAL A 84 -3.74 7.16 2.46
CA VAL A 84 -3.98 8.18 3.49
C VAL A 84 -4.58 7.54 4.75
N THR A 85 -4.07 7.95 5.90
CA THR A 85 -4.35 7.30 7.19
C THR A 85 -4.65 8.30 8.29
N ALA A 86 -5.73 8.07 9.05
CA ALA A 86 -5.99 8.72 10.33
C ALA A 86 -5.37 7.88 11.46
N ARG A 87 -4.09 8.09 11.79
CA ARG A 87 -3.30 7.20 12.69
C ARG A 87 -3.89 7.07 14.09
N ASN A 88 -4.63 8.08 14.56
CA ASN A 88 -5.35 8.03 15.83
C ASN A 88 -6.37 6.87 15.90
N PHE A 89 -6.85 6.39 14.76
CA PHE A 89 -7.78 5.27 14.68
C PHE A 89 -7.14 3.92 14.33
N GLN A 90 -5.83 3.86 14.09
CA GLN A 90 -5.19 2.62 13.63
C GLN A 90 -4.99 1.59 14.75
N PHE A 91 -4.88 2.04 16.00
CA PHE A 91 -4.54 1.18 17.12
C PHE A 91 -5.73 0.34 17.61
N PRO A 92 -5.49 -0.85 18.21
CA PRO A 92 -6.56 -1.73 18.69
C PRO A 92 -7.58 -1.07 19.63
N GLY A 93 -7.14 -0.14 20.47
CA GLY A 93 -8.04 0.59 21.38
C GLY A 93 -9.04 1.53 20.69
N ALA A 94 -8.78 1.91 19.43
CA ALA A 94 -9.64 2.82 18.67
C ALA A 94 -10.50 2.09 17.62
N SER A 95 -9.97 1.06 16.97
CA SER A 95 -10.64 0.36 15.85
C SER A 95 -10.74 -1.16 15.99
N GLY A 96 -10.39 -1.73 17.16
CA GLY A 96 -10.35 -3.18 17.33
C GLY A 96 -9.29 -3.87 16.45
N GLY A 97 -8.29 -3.12 15.99
CA GLY A 97 -7.21 -3.60 15.12
C GLY A 97 -7.60 -3.65 13.64
N GLN A 98 -8.75 -3.09 13.27
CA GLN A 98 -9.25 -3.08 11.90
C GLN A 98 -8.69 -1.88 11.12
N TYR A 99 -7.71 -2.14 10.25
CA TYR A 99 -6.98 -1.06 9.54
C TYR A 99 -7.90 -0.28 8.60
N SER A 100 -8.92 -0.92 8.02
CA SER A 100 -9.90 -0.26 7.15
C SER A 100 -10.54 0.97 7.79
N TYR A 101 -10.78 0.96 9.12
CA TYR A 101 -11.45 2.07 9.80
C TYR A 101 -10.66 3.39 9.67
N CYS A 102 -9.35 3.35 9.87
CA CYS A 102 -8.49 4.54 9.79
C CYS A 102 -8.11 4.95 8.37
N LYS A 103 -8.42 4.10 7.38
CA LYS A 103 -8.00 4.26 5.99
C LYS A 103 -9.16 4.68 5.08
N SER A 104 -10.42 4.53 5.47
CA SER A 104 -11.57 4.52 4.54
C SER A 104 -12.40 5.79 4.49
N PHE A 105 -11.89 6.93 4.95
CA PHE A 105 -12.57 8.21 4.78
C PHE A 105 -12.63 8.61 3.29
N ASP A 106 -13.60 9.45 2.94
CA ASP A 106 -13.76 9.97 1.58
C ASP A 106 -12.44 10.58 1.07
N GLY A 107 -12.01 10.14 -0.11
CA GLY A 107 -10.77 10.57 -0.75
C GLY A 107 -9.48 10.03 -0.14
N PHE A 108 -9.49 9.12 0.84
CA PHE A 108 -8.25 8.58 1.44
C PHE A 108 -7.45 7.62 0.53
N ALA A 109 -7.88 7.41 -0.71
CA ALA A 109 -7.20 6.58 -1.70
C ALA A 109 -7.04 7.33 -3.03
N PRO A 110 -6.28 8.44 -3.09
CA PRO A 110 -5.97 9.05 -4.36
C PRO A 110 -5.02 8.16 -5.17
N ILE A 111 -5.34 7.95 -6.44
CA ILE A 111 -4.57 7.11 -7.37
C ILE A 111 -4.36 7.87 -8.68
N GLY A 112 -3.16 7.80 -9.26
CA GLY A 112 -2.88 8.36 -10.58
C GLY A 112 -1.44 8.88 -10.74
N PRO A 113 -1.20 9.82 -11.68
CA PRO A 113 -2.15 10.38 -12.63
C PRO A 113 -2.46 9.49 -13.84
N ALA A 114 -1.73 8.38 -14.00
CA ALA A 114 -1.88 7.48 -15.13
C ALA A 114 -1.67 6.03 -14.70
N ILE A 115 -2.19 5.11 -15.51
CA ILE A 115 -1.86 3.69 -15.45
C ILE A 115 -0.71 3.44 -16.43
N TRP A 116 0.44 3.03 -15.91
CA TRP A 116 1.63 2.73 -16.66
C TRP A 116 1.65 1.25 -17.06
N SER A 117 1.78 1.00 -18.36
CA SER A 117 1.87 -0.36 -18.90
C SER A 117 3.08 -1.11 -18.35
N PRO A 118 3.01 -2.44 -18.15
CA PRO A 118 4.17 -3.28 -17.85
C PRO A 118 5.30 -3.17 -18.88
N ASN A 119 5.02 -2.76 -20.12
CA ASN A 119 6.08 -2.51 -21.12
C ASN A 119 6.94 -1.27 -20.78
N VAL A 120 6.37 -0.28 -20.09
CA VAL A 120 7.09 0.92 -19.63
C VAL A 120 7.74 0.68 -18.26
N VAL A 121 7.12 -0.19 -17.45
CA VAL A 121 7.59 -0.57 -16.12
C VAL A 121 7.90 -2.08 -16.12
N PRO A 122 9.04 -2.48 -16.73
CA PRO A 122 9.37 -3.91 -16.89
C PRO A 122 9.75 -4.58 -15.57
N ASN A 123 10.20 -3.81 -14.59
CA ASN A 123 10.52 -4.30 -13.25
C ASN A 123 9.81 -3.47 -12.17
N PRO A 124 8.60 -3.87 -11.73
CA PRO A 124 7.86 -3.16 -10.69
C PRO A 124 8.49 -3.29 -9.30
N HIS A 125 9.51 -4.13 -9.12
CA HIS A 125 10.23 -4.33 -7.85
C HIS A 125 11.45 -3.40 -7.70
N ALA A 126 11.78 -2.59 -8.70
CA ALA A 126 12.92 -1.68 -8.68
C ALA A 126 12.51 -0.21 -8.83
N LEU A 127 11.31 0.14 -8.39
CA LEU A 127 10.80 1.51 -8.46
C LEU A 127 11.13 2.26 -7.17
N ARG A 128 11.63 3.48 -7.31
CA ARG A 128 11.79 4.41 -6.19
C ARG A 128 10.49 5.18 -5.97
N LEU A 129 9.87 4.96 -4.83
CA LEU A 129 8.64 5.61 -4.40
C LEU A 129 8.99 6.74 -3.42
N ARG A 130 8.41 7.93 -3.63
CA ARG A 130 8.67 9.10 -2.79
C ARG A 130 7.41 9.88 -2.48
N THR A 131 7.30 10.34 -1.24
CA THR A 131 6.31 11.36 -0.83
C THR A 131 7.02 12.68 -0.56
N LYS A 132 6.51 13.76 -1.16
CA LYS A 132 6.90 15.14 -0.87
C LYS A 132 5.70 15.90 -0.33
N VAL A 133 5.92 16.79 0.63
CA VAL A 133 4.88 17.64 1.21
C VAL A 133 5.38 19.09 1.13
N ASN A 134 4.51 20.03 0.72
CA ASN A 134 4.83 21.46 0.57
C ASN A 134 5.85 21.84 -0.51
N ASP A 135 6.01 21.02 -1.57
CA ASP A 135 6.84 21.29 -2.77
C ASP A 135 8.33 21.59 -2.53
N THR A 136 8.84 21.36 -1.33
CA THR A 136 10.26 21.54 -0.97
C THR A 136 11.00 20.21 -1.05
N ASP A 137 12.08 20.14 -1.85
CA ASP A 137 12.96 18.96 -1.95
C ASP A 137 13.60 18.56 -0.60
N GLY A 138 13.57 19.46 0.40
CA GLY A 138 13.98 19.19 1.78
C GLY A 138 12.94 18.46 2.65
N ASP A 139 11.70 18.31 2.18
CA ASP A 139 10.59 17.66 2.89
C ASP A 139 10.20 16.33 2.22
N ILE A 140 11.19 15.53 1.81
CA ILE A 140 10.96 14.13 1.48
C ILE A 140 10.62 13.41 2.78
N ARG A 141 9.40 12.87 2.83
CA ARG A 141 8.90 12.19 4.03
C ARG A 141 9.04 10.69 3.96
N HIS A 142 8.89 10.12 2.76
CA HIS A 142 9.14 8.70 2.47
C HIS A 142 10.03 8.56 1.24
N ASP A 143 10.97 7.61 1.28
CA ASP A 143 11.85 7.26 0.17
C ASP A 143 12.15 5.75 0.22
N LEU A 144 11.46 5.00 -0.63
CA LEU A 144 11.39 3.54 -0.55
C LEU A 144 11.64 2.92 -1.93
N VAL A 145 12.02 1.64 -1.95
CA VAL A 145 12.08 0.83 -3.18
C VAL A 145 11.01 -0.25 -3.12
N SER A 146 10.16 -0.32 -4.15
CA SER A 146 8.98 -1.20 -4.23
C SER A 146 9.26 -2.69 -3.97
N GLY A 147 10.43 -3.19 -4.35
CA GLY A 147 10.85 -4.58 -4.11
C GLY A 147 11.64 -4.82 -2.84
N ALA A 148 11.98 -3.79 -2.07
CA ALA A 148 12.75 -3.93 -0.83
C ALA A 148 11.93 -4.51 0.34
N GLY A 149 10.69 -4.95 0.07
CA GLY A 149 9.68 -5.17 1.08
C GLY A 149 9.07 -6.56 1.18
N TYR A 150 9.27 -7.44 0.20
CA TYR A 150 8.57 -8.72 0.20
C TYR A 150 9.49 -9.89 0.55
N ARG A 151 9.40 -10.36 1.81
CA ARG A 151 9.92 -11.66 2.25
C ARG A 151 8.86 -12.74 2.05
N ALA A 152 8.55 -13.09 0.80
CA ALA A 152 7.73 -14.28 0.49
C ALA A 152 8.39 -15.59 0.92
N SER A 153 9.71 -15.59 1.14
CA SER A 153 10.51 -16.80 1.28
C SER A 153 10.35 -17.54 2.60
N LEU A 154 9.63 -16.99 3.61
CA LEU A 154 9.46 -17.68 4.89
C LEU A 154 8.27 -18.65 4.92
N ALA A 155 7.36 -18.60 3.94
CA ALA A 155 6.26 -19.56 3.86
C ALA A 155 6.61 -20.83 3.06
N GLU A 156 7.65 -20.79 2.23
CA GLU A 156 8.09 -21.95 1.45
C GLU A 156 9.05 -22.86 2.23
N ASP A 157 9.78 -22.32 3.22
CA ASP A 157 10.71 -23.12 4.05
C ASP A 157 10.00 -23.99 5.11
N ASP A 158 8.73 -23.68 5.46
CA ASP A 158 7.96 -24.42 6.50
C ASP A 158 6.87 -25.36 5.92
N ALA A 159 6.62 -25.34 4.61
CA ALA A 159 5.69 -26.28 3.96
C ALA A 159 6.35 -27.66 3.66
N GLY A 160 7.56 -27.86 4.15
CA GLY A 160 8.45 -28.97 3.82
C GLY A 160 8.51 -30.13 4.82
N GLU A 161 7.66 -30.23 5.85
CA GLU A 161 7.53 -31.49 6.63
C GLU A 161 6.11 -31.59 7.21
N GLY A 162 5.22 -32.37 6.58
CA GLY A 162 3.95 -32.79 7.20
C GLY A 162 2.72 -32.78 6.31
N LEU A 163 2.67 -33.70 5.33
CA LEU A 163 1.44 -34.38 4.90
C LEU A 163 1.72 -35.88 4.83
#